data_AF-A0A7S2NHD2-F1
#
_entry.id   AF-A0A7S2NHD2-F1
#
_cell.length_a   1.000
_cell.length_b   1.000
_cell.length_c   1.000
_cell.angle_alpha   90.00
_cell.angle_beta   90.00
_cell.angle_gamma   90.00
#
_symmetry.space_group_name_H-M   'P 1'
#
loop_
_entity.id
_entity.type
_entity.pdbx_description
1 polymer ?
#
loop_
_entity_poly.entity_id
_entity_poly.type
_entity_poly.pdbx_seq_one_letter_code
_entity_poly.pdbx_strand_id
1 'polypeptide(L)'
;MTDVPRFTKHPCLTDPFITLAWVNFTRGPGNFSARPMAVHKWNDWVSKFIMTNKYWEIRDAAEITAGTLFDTSTVFARSSKREHVFLDVGANVGYFSLLFADRGFRVVAIEPMKRNRMALEQTLCMNPDLRARVHIVDAALGDHKDIVGGLSCVIRSQRLMNLGG
;
A
#
# COMPACT_ATOMS: atom_id res chain seq x y z
N MET A 1 22.02 40.02 1.31
CA MET A 1 21.76 38.75 0.59
C MET A 1 21.49 37.70 1.66
N THR A 2 20.23 37.52 2.04
CA THR A 2 19.83 36.50 3.02
C THR A 2 19.55 35.21 2.27
N ASP A 3 20.34 34.19 2.60
CA ASP A 3 20.24 32.85 2.04
C ASP A 3 18.88 32.25 2.41
N VAL A 4 18.01 32.07 1.42
CA VAL A 4 16.72 31.40 1.61
C VAL A 4 17.03 29.92 1.71
N PRO A 5 16.67 29.22 2.80
CA PRO A 5 16.91 27.78 2.91
C PRO A 5 16.23 27.10 1.73
N ARG A 6 17.03 26.60 0.79
CA ARG A 6 16.57 25.82 -0.34
C ARG A 6 15.95 24.57 0.29
N PHE A 7 14.62 24.48 0.36
CA PHE A 7 13.90 23.34 0.94
C PHE A 7 14.53 22.05 0.41
N THR A 8 15.30 21.38 1.25
CA THR A 8 16.00 20.17 0.87
C THR A 8 14.94 19.10 0.68
N LYS A 9 14.81 18.64 -0.55
CA LYS A 9 13.93 17.52 -0.91
C LYS A 9 14.25 16.35 0.02
N HIS A 10 13.22 15.72 0.59
CA HIS A 10 13.40 14.60 1.52
C HIS A 10 14.33 13.54 0.88
N PRO A 11 15.31 12.95 1.60
CA PRO A 11 16.33 12.06 1.01
C PRO A 11 15.77 10.88 0.21
N CYS A 12 14.63 10.34 0.64
CA CYS A 12 13.93 9.27 -0.06
C CYS A 12 13.27 9.69 -1.39
N LEU A 13 13.00 10.98 -1.59
CA LEU A 13 12.33 11.45 -2.80
C LEU A 13 13.37 11.67 -3.91
N THR A 14 13.69 10.62 -4.65
CA THR A 14 14.70 10.68 -5.71
C THR A 14 14.12 11.14 -7.05
N ASP A 15 12.84 10.87 -7.32
CA ASP A 15 12.18 11.20 -8.58
C ASP A 15 11.62 12.64 -8.58
N PRO A 16 11.93 13.49 -9.59
CA PRO A 16 11.46 14.89 -9.64
C PRO A 16 9.95 15.04 -9.86
N PHE A 17 9.25 14.01 -10.34
CA PHE A 17 7.80 13.99 -10.55
C PHE A 17 7.01 13.47 -9.35
N ILE A 18 7.70 13.03 -8.29
CA ILE A 18 7.11 12.58 -7.04
C ILE A 18 7.29 13.66 -5.96
N THR A 19 6.28 13.81 -5.12
CA THR A 19 6.28 14.73 -3.97
C THR A 19 5.80 14.03 -2.70
N LEU A 20 6.08 14.65 -1.56
CA LEU A 20 5.58 14.22 -0.27
C LEU A 20 4.11 14.65 -0.10
N ALA A 21 3.26 13.71 0.29
CA ALA A 21 1.98 13.93 0.93
C ALA A 21 1.99 13.32 2.34
N TRP A 22 1.07 13.77 3.17
CA TRP A 22 0.79 13.14 4.46
C TRP A 22 -0.56 12.45 4.37
N VAL A 23 -0.65 11.21 4.85
CA VAL A 23 -1.91 10.47 4.96
C VAL A 23 -2.25 10.21 6.41
N ASN A 24 -3.53 10.25 6.74
CA ASN A 24 -4.04 10.11 8.11
C ASN A 24 -4.95 8.89 8.21
N PHE A 25 -4.39 7.77 8.68
CA PHE A 25 -5.12 6.52 8.90
C PHE A 25 -5.81 6.54 10.27
N THR A 26 -7.08 6.16 10.33
CA THR A 26 -7.80 5.95 11.59
C THR A 26 -7.45 4.59 12.20
N ARG A 27 -7.31 4.56 13.53
CA ARG A 27 -7.09 3.35 14.33
C ARG A 27 -8.18 3.23 15.39
N GLY A 28 -9.45 3.26 14.96
CA GLY A 28 -10.61 3.38 15.84
C GLY A 28 -10.92 4.82 16.30
N PRO A 29 -11.91 5.00 17.19
CA PRO A 29 -12.42 6.31 17.57
C PRO A 29 -11.35 7.23 18.18
N GLY A 30 -11.10 8.38 17.54
CA GLY A 30 -10.21 9.43 18.06
C GLY A 30 -8.71 9.17 17.92
N ASN A 31 -8.28 8.05 17.33
CA ASN A 31 -6.87 7.71 17.16
C ASN A 31 -6.47 7.73 15.68
N PHE A 32 -5.36 8.41 15.34
CA PHE A 32 -4.86 8.55 13.98
C PHE A 32 -3.37 8.22 13.90
N SER A 33 -2.96 7.58 12.80
CA SER A 33 -1.57 7.35 12.41
C SER A 33 -1.29 8.19 11.16
N ALA A 34 -0.49 9.24 11.32
CA ALA A 34 -0.05 10.08 10.21
C ALA A 34 1.22 9.50 9.59
N ARG A 35 1.21 9.20 8.29
CA ARG A 35 2.36 8.65 7.57
C ARG A 35 2.76 9.50 6.37
N PRO A 36 4.07 9.69 6.11
CA PRO A 36 4.54 10.29 4.87
C PRO A 36 4.28 9.33 3.71
N MET A 37 3.80 9.84 2.58
CA MET A 37 3.53 9.07 1.36
C MET A 37 4.07 9.81 0.15
N ALA A 38 4.80 9.12 -0.70
CA ALA A 38 5.22 9.62 -2.00
C ALA A 38 4.06 9.50 -3.00
N VAL A 39 3.73 10.59 -3.67
CA VAL A 39 2.62 10.67 -4.64
C VAL A 39 3.06 11.46 -5.87
N HIS A 40 2.39 11.26 -7.01
CA HIS A 40 2.70 11.98 -8.24
C HIS A 40 2.31 13.45 -8.15
N LYS A 41 3.19 14.35 -8.61
CA LYS A 41 2.92 15.80 -8.62
C LYS A 41 1.81 16.20 -9.57
N TRP A 42 1.73 15.54 -10.73
CA TRP A 42 0.89 15.96 -11.85
C TRP A 42 0.22 14.77 -12.52
N ASN A 43 -0.92 15.04 -13.17
CA ASN A 43 -1.64 14.12 -14.03
C ASN A 43 -1.95 12.74 -13.40
N ASP A 44 -2.32 12.74 -12.13
CA ASP A 44 -2.79 11.57 -11.40
C ASP A 44 -3.88 11.98 -10.39
N TRP A 45 -5.12 11.54 -10.63
CA TRP A 45 -6.27 11.94 -9.83
C TRP A 45 -6.17 11.43 -8.40
N VAL A 46 -5.69 10.19 -8.21
CA VAL A 46 -5.51 9.56 -6.90
C VAL A 46 -4.53 10.37 -6.07
N SER A 47 -3.36 10.70 -6.62
CA SER A 47 -2.36 11.54 -5.96
C SER A 47 -2.90 12.92 -5.62
N LYS A 48 -3.63 13.57 -6.53
CA LYS A 48 -4.26 14.87 -6.25
C LYS A 48 -5.25 14.78 -5.09
N PHE A 49 -6.10 13.76 -5.09
CA PHE A 49 -7.05 13.53 -4.02
C PHE A 49 -6.35 13.28 -2.68
N ILE A 50 -5.31 12.45 -2.65
CA ILE A 50 -4.52 12.17 -1.43
C ILE A 50 -3.85 13.44 -0.91
N MET A 51 -3.24 14.26 -1.79
CA MET A 51 -2.61 15.51 -1.38
C MET A 51 -3.60 16.47 -0.71
N THR A 52 -4.81 16.58 -1.24
CA THR A 52 -5.87 17.45 -0.73
C THR A 52 -6.53 16.89 0.52
N ASN A 53 -6.96 15.63 0.49
CA ASN A 53 -7.85 15.04 1.50
C ASN A 53 -7.12 14.25 2.58
N LYS A 54 -5.84 13.88 2.37
CA LYS A 54 -5.01 13.07 3.28
C LYS A 54 -5.48 11.61 3.44
N TYR A 55 -6.35 11.13 2.55
CA TYR A 55 -6.79 9.74 2.46
C TYR A 55 -7.21 9.39 1.03
N TRP A 56 -7.50 8.11 0.77
CA TRP A 56 -8.12 7.63 -0.46
C TRP A 56 -9.19 6.58 -0.11
N GLU A 57 -10.44 6.88 -0.46
CA GLU A 57 -11.65 6.06 -0.25
C GLU A 57 -12.01 5.70 1.20
N ILE A 58 -11.10 5.08 1.96
CA ILE A 58 -11.27 4.68 3.36
C ILE A 58 -10.14 5.26 4.20
N ARG A 59 -10.31 5.24 5.53
CA ARG A 59 -9.29 5.74 6.48
C ARG A 59 -8.86 4.70 7.49
N ASP A 60 -9.73 3.74 7.81
CA ASP A 60 -9.45 2.57 8.66
C ASP A 60 -9.52 1.29 7.83
N ALA A 61 -8.56 0.38 8.04
CA ALA A 61 -8.57 -0.95 7.45
C ALA A 61 -9.85 -1.75 7.81
N ALA A 62 -10.49 -1.44 8.94
CA ALA A 62 -11.75 -2.03 9.34
C ALA A 62 -12.93 -1.69 8.39
N GLU A 63 -12.87 -0.55 7.67
CA GLU A 63 -13.93 -0.11 6.76
C GLU A 63 -14.13 -1.06 5.58
N ILE A 64 -13.08 -1.80 5.14
CA ILE A 64 -13.19 -2.82 4.08
C ILE A 64 -14.19 -3.92 4.42
N THR A 65 -14.48 -4.12 5.70
CA THR A 65 -15.37 -5.18 6.17
C THR A 65 -16.72 -4.68 6.64
N ALA A 66 -16.92 -3.37 6.64
CA ALA A 66 -18.20 -2.77 6.98
C ALA A 66 -19.26 -3.26 5.97
N GLY A 67 -20.21 -4.07 6.46
CA GLY A 67 -21.24 -4.71 5.63
C GLY A 67 -20.95 -6.15 5.19
N THR A 68 -19.80 -6.72 5.58
CA THR A 68 -19.53 -8.16 5.40
C THR A 68 -20.02 -8.97 6.61
N LEU A 69 -20.36 -10.24 6.43
CA LEU A 69 -20.67 -11.17 7.53
C LEU A 69 -19.44 -11.52 8.40
N PHE A 70 -18.27 -10.95 8.10
CA PHE A 70 -17.03 -11.17 8.83
C PHE A 70 -16.89 -10.16 9.96
N ASP A 71 -16.88 -10.65 11.20
CA ASP A 71 -16.53 -9.85 12.36
C ASP A 71 -15.06 -9.47 12.31
N THR A 72 -14.76 -8.21 11.95
CA THR A 72 -13.39 -7.71 11.94
C THR A 72 -12.78 -7.51 13.30
N SER A 73 -13.57 -7.43 14.36
CA SER A 73 -13.01 -7.56 15.70
C SER A 73 -12.31 -8.91 15.83
N THR A 74 -12.75 -9.97 15.12
CA THR A 74 -12.01 -11.24 15.10
C THR A 74 -10.82 -11.27 14.14
N VAL A 75 -10.81 -10.56 13.02
CA VAL A 75 -9.62 -10.51 12.13
C VAL A 75 -8.51 -9.65 12.73
N PHE A 76 -8.87 -8.52 13.36
CA PHE A 76 -7.90 -7.62 14.00
C PHE A 76 -7.64 -7.95 15.48
N ALA A 77 -8.51 -8.71 16.17
CA ALA A 77 -8.31 -9.12 17.57
C ALA A 77 -8.02 -10.62 17.78
N ARG A 78 -8.24 -11.53 16.80
CA ARG A 78 -7.79 -12.93 16.96
C ARG A 78 -6.29 -13.06 16.71
N SER A 79 -5.60 -13.03 17.84
CA SER A 79 -4.38 -13.77 18.16
C SER A 79 -3.08 -13.17 17.63
N SER A 80 -2.31 -12.67 18.59
CA SER A 80 -0.86 -12.42 18.60
C SER A 80 0.05 -13.56 18.09
N LYS A 81 -0.49 -14.60 17.43
CA LYS A 81 0.24 -15.75 16.89
C LYS A 81 0.12 -15.95 15.37
N ARG A 82 -0.71 -15.21 14.64
CA ARG A 82 -0.82 -15.34 13.17
C ARG A 82 -0.60 -14.00 12.48
N GLU A 83 0.40 -13.93 11.60
CA GLU A 83 0.53 -12.80 10.67
C GLU A 83 -0.62 -12.83 9.66
N HIS A 84 -1.32 -11.71 9.52
CA HIS A 84 -2.31 -11.52 8.47
C HIS A 84 -1.63 -10.99 7.20
N VAL A 85 -2.04 -11.50 6.05
CA VAL A 85 -1.55 -11.04 4.73
C VAL A 85 -2.68 -10.29 4.04
N PHE A 86 -2.38 -9.07 3.59
CA PHE A 86 -3.21 -8.26 2.70
C PHE A 86 -2.64 -8.34 1.28
N LEU A 87 -3.50 -8.69 0.31
CA LEU A 87 -3.15 -8.72 -1.10
C LEU A 87 -3.72 -7.46 -1.77
N ASP A 88 -2.85 -6.55 -2.18
CA ASP A 88 -3.20 -5.27 -2.79
C ASP A 88 -2.98 -5.38 -4.31
N VAL A 89 -4.06 -5.59 -5.06
CA VAL A 89 -4.00 -5.75 -6.53
C VAL A 89 -4.27 -4.40 -7.20
N GLY A 90 -3.32 -3.94 -8.00
CA GLY A 90 -3.38 -2.58 -8.54
C GLY A 90 -3.02 -1.55 -7.48
N ALA A 91 -1.94 -1.82 -6.74
CA ALA A 91 -1.54 -1.04 -5.58
C ALA A 91 -1.34 0.45 -5.88
N ASN A 92 -1.13 0.82 -7.15
CA ASN A 92 -0.96 2.20 -7.60
C ASN A 92 0.18 2.87 -6.79
N VAL A 93 0.01 4.11 -6.34
CA VAL A 93 0.98 4.80 -5.46
C VAL A 93 1.09 4.17 -4.05
N GLY A 94 0.27 3.17 -3.74
CA GLY A 94 0.41 2.30 -2.57
C GLY A 94 -0.34 2.74 -1.32
N TYR A 95 -1.48 3.43 -1.47
CA TYR A 95 -2.26 3.94 -0.33
C TYR A 95 -2.72 2.79 0.59
N PHE A 96 -3.39 1.79 0.03
CA PHE A 96 -3.89 0.63 0.78
C PHE A 96 -2.73 -0.21 1.33
N SER A 97 -1.69 -0.44 0.53
CA SER A 97 -0.46 -1.08 0.99
C SER A 97 0.10 -0.43 2.26
N LEU A 98 0.17 0.90 2.31
CA LEU A 98 0.67 1.62 3.48
C LEU A 98 -0.31 1.54 4.67
N LEU A 99 -1.61 1.69 4.42
CA LEU A 99 -2.67 1.59 5.43
C LEU A 99 -2.65 0.23 6.15
N PHE A 100 -2.60 -0.87 5.39
CA PHE A 100 -2.62 -2.22 5.96
C PHE A 100 -1.29 -2.57 6.65
N ALA A 101 -0.15 -2.13 6.09
CA ALA A 101 1.14 -2.28 6.76
C ALA A 101 1.18 -1.53 8.09
N ASP A 102 0.63 -0.31 8.15
CA ASP A 102 0.49 0.47 9.38
C ASP A 102 -0.38 -0.24 10.43
N ARG A 103 -1.35 -1.04 9.97
CA ARG A 103 -2.19 -1.90 10.83
C ARG A 103 -1.53 -3.22 11.24
N GLY A 104 -0.28 -3.45 10.84
CA GLY A 104 0.52 -4.62 11.21
C GLY A 104 0.42 -5.80 10.24
N PHE A 105 -0.29 -5.66 9.13
CA PHE A 105 -0.39 -6.72 8.13
C PHE A 105 0.93 -6.86 7.38
N ARG A 106 1.20 -8.06 6.88
CA ARG A 106 2.09 -8.23 5.73
C ARG A 106 1.31 -7.91 4.47
N VAL A 107 1.94 -7.24 3.54
CA VAL A 107 1.31 -6.78 2.30
C VAL A 107 2.06 -7.35 1.12
N VAL A 108 1.32 -7.92 0.18
CA VAL A 108 1.79 -8.22 -1.17
C VAL A 108 1.15 -7.20 -2.10
N ALA A 109 1.95 -6.25 -2.58
CA ALA A 109 1.51 -5.14 -3.41
C ALA A 109 1.81 -5.44 -4.89
N ILE A 110 0.78 -5.71 -5.68
CA ILE A 110 0.90 -6.00 -7.11
C ILE A 110 0.65 -4.71 -7.88
N GLU A 111 1.66 -4.22 -8.59
CA GLU A 111 1.56 -3.00 -9.37
C GLU A 111 2.41 -3.10 -10.64
N PRO A 112 1.82 -3.01 -11.85
CA PRO A 112 2.55 -3.14 -13.10
C PRO A 112 3.24 -1.86 -13.59
N MET A 113 2.83 -0.67 -13.14
CA MET A 113 3.44 0.58 -13.61
C MET A 113 4.68 0.93 -12.78
N LYS A 114 5.83 1.02 -13.44
CA LYS A 114 7.12 1.38 -12.80
C LYS A 114 7.05 2.70 -12.01
N ARG A 115 6.38 3.74 -12.52
CA ARG A 115 6.25 5.03 -11.83
C ARG A 115 5.51 4.90 -10.49
N ASN A 116 4.51 4.03 -10.42
CA ASN A 116 3.71 3.78 -9.22
C ASN A 116 4.54 3.00 -8.20
N ARG A 117 5.25 1.95 -8.64
CA ARG A 117 6.20 1.23 -7.80
C ARG A 117 7.30 2.14 -7.25
N MET A 118 7.80 3.09 -8.03
CA MET A 118 8.77 4.09 -7.54
C MET A 118 8.18 4.96 -6.43
N ALA A 119 6.92 5.39 -6.54
CA ALA A 119 6.24 6.11 -5.47
C ALA A 119 6.06 5.25 -4.21
N LEU A 120 5.70 3.98 -4.37
CA LEU A 120 5.60 3.06 -3.25
C LEU A 120 6.97 2.79 -2.59
N GLU A 121 8.04 2.54 -3.35
CA GLU A 121 9.39 2.37 -2.79
C GLU A 121 9.87 3.61 -2.04
N GLN A 122 9.64 4.81 -2.59
CA GLN A 122 9.98 6.06 -1.90
C GLN A 122 9.14 6.26 -0.63
N THR A 123 7.86 5.85 -0.65
CA THR A 123 7.01 5.81 0.53
C THR A 123 7.61 4.88 1.59
N LEU A 124 8.01 3.67 1.24
CA LEU A 124 8.59 2.72 2.19
C LEU A 124 9.97 3.16 2.70
N CYS A 125 10.75 3.88 1.90
CA CYS A 125 11.98 4.54 2.37
C CYS A 125 11.68 5.57 3.47
N MET A 126 10.59 6.34 3.34
CA MET A 126 10.16 7.30 4.37
C MET A 126 9.50 6.65 5.60
N ASN A 127 9.14 5.37 5.50
CA ASN A 127 8.50 4.59 6.56
C ASN A 127 9.31 3.30 6.83
N PRO A 128 10.56 3.42 7.34
CA PRO A 128 11.44 2.26 7.50
C PRO A 128 10.88 1.19 8.44
N ASP A 129 10.01 1.56 9.39
CA ASP A 129 9.30 0.64 10.31
C ASP A 129 8.28 -0.25 9.58
N LEU A 130 7.81 0.16 8.40
CA LEU A 130 6.84 -0.58 7.59
C LEU A 130 7.47 -1.30 6.40
N ARG A 131 8.73 -0.98 6.04
CA ARG A 131 9.42 -1.52 4.84
C ARG A 131 9.45 -3.05 4.78
N ALA A 132 9.65 -3.70 5.92
CA ALA A 132 9.72 -5.17 6.01
C ALA A 132 8.34 -5.85 5.85
N ARG A 133 7.25 -5.10 5.97
CA ARG A 133 5.89 -5.62 5.85
C ARG A 133 5.38 -5.64 4.42
N VAL A 134 5.94 -4.81 3.53
CA VAL A 134 5.44 -4.64 2.16
C VAL A 134 6.39 -5.30 1.15
N HIS A 135 5.86 -6.27 0.42
CA HIS A 135 6.54 -6.90 -0.72
C HIS A 135 5.89 -6.43 -2.02
N ILE A 136 6.65 -5.74 -2.86
CA ILE A 136 6.17 -5.24 -4.15
C ILE A 136 6.43 -6.28 -5.24
N VAL A 137 5.39 -6.60 -6.01
CA VAL A 137 5.42 -7.51 -7.15
C VAL A 137 5.18 -6.71 -8.42
N ASP A 138 6.18 -6.71 -9.30
CA ASP A 138 6.12 -6.13 -10.65
C ASP A 138 5.34 -7.05 -11.59
N ALA A 139 4.01 -7.02 -11.47
CA ALA A 139 3.13 -7.82 -12.30
C ALA A 139 1.78 -7.11 -12.50
N ALA A 140 1.09 -7.48 -13.58
CA ALA A 140 -0.34 -7.25 -13.74
C ALA A 140 -1.09 -8.54 -13.39
N LEU A 141 -2.32 -8.41 -12.90
CA LEU A 141 -3.25 -9.54 -12.82
C LEU A 141 -3.95 -9.69 -14.17
N GLY A 142 -4.03 -10.91 -14.68
CA GLY A 142 -4.72 -11.23 -15.92
C GLY A 142 -5.22 -12.68 -15.93
N ASP A 143 -6.06 -13.03 -16.89
CA ASP A 143 -6.43 -14.42 -17.11
C ASP A 143 -5.21 -15.17 -17.69
N HIS A 144 -5.13 -16.47 -17.42
CA HIS A 144 -4.13 -17.36 -18.01
C HIS A 144 -4.08 -17.26 -19.55
N LYS A 145 -5.24 -17.01 -20.19
CA LYS A 145 -5.37 -16.86 -21.64
C LYS A 145 -4.73 -15.58 -22.19
N ASP A 146 -4.59 -14.56 -21.35
CA ASP A 146 -4.02 -13.26 -21.75
C ASP A 146 -2.48 -13.26 -21.71
N ILE A 147 -1.87 -14.35 -21.22
CA ILE A 147 -0.41 -14.50 -21.12
C ILE A 147 0.13 -15.09 -22.42
N VAL A 148 0.42 -14.22 -23.40
CA VAL A 148 1.05 -14.63 -24.65
C VAL A 148 2.57 -14.72 -24.49
N GLY A 149 3.11 -15.93 -24.36
CA GLY A 149 4.55 -16.22 -24.48
C GLY A 149 5.46 -15.60 -23.40
N GLY A 150 4.91 -15.12 -22.29
CA GLY A 150 5.62 -14.41 -21.22
C GLY A 150 5.78 -15.21 -19.91
N LEU A 151 6.42 -14.58 -18.92
CA LEU A 151 6.55 -15.08 -17.55
C LEU A 151 5.20 -14.92 -16.81
N SER A 152 4.65 -16.02 -16.31
CA SER A 152 3.46 -16.02 -15.46
C SER A 152 3.84 -16.27 -13.99
N CYS A 153 3.27 -15.50 -13.05
CA CYS A 153 3.28 -15.82 -11.63
C CYS A 153 1.86 -16.20 -11.19
N VAL A 154 1.70 -17.34 -10.51
CA VAL A 154 0.40 -17.82 -10.04
C VAL A 154 0.36 -17.74 -8.52
N ILE A 155 -0.55 -16.93 -7.99
CA ILE A 155 -0.83 -16.89 -6.54
C ILE A 155 -1.85 -18.00 -6.24
N ARG A 156 -1.45 -18.97 -5.40
CA ARG A 156 -2.33 -20.05 -4.95
C ARG A 156 -2.45 -20.01 -3.44
N SER A 157 -3.68 -20.18 -2.94
CA SER A 157 -3.89 -20.50 -1.53
C SER A 157 -3.35 -21.92 -1.26
N GLN A 158 -2.51 -22.07 -0.24
CA GLN A 158 -1.89 -23.35 0.11
C GLN A 158 -2.89 -24.42 0.59
N ARG A 159 -4.17 -24.09 0.76
CA ARG A 159 -5.19 -25.03 1.26
C ARG A 159 -5.59 -26.15 0.29
N LEU A 160 -5.15 -26.13 -0.96
CA LEU A 160 -5.52 -27.12 -1.99
C LEU A 160 -4.39 -28.10 -2.37
N MET A 161 -3.22 -28.08 -1.72
CA MET A 161 -2.14 -29.04 -2.02
C MET A 161 -2.23 -30.38 -1.26
N ASN A 162 -3.20 -30.54 -0.35
CA ASN A 162 -3.39 -31.77 0.45
C ASN A 162 -4.69 -32.53 0.09
N LEU A 163 -4.97 -32.72 -1.21
CA LEU A 163 -6.01 -33.65 -1.68
C LEU A 163 -5.42 -34.74 -2.60
N GLY A 164 -4.23 -35.21 -2.26
CA GLY A 164 -3.64 -36.42 -2.83
C GLY A 164 -3.35 -37.41 -1.71
N GLY A 165 -4.30 -38.31 -1.47
CA GLY A 165 -4.22 -39.46 -0.57
C GLY A 165 -5.29 -40.46 -0.97
#